data_AF-A0A9W8QWT8-F1
#
_entry.id   AF-A0A9W8QWT8-F1
#
_cell.length_a   1.000
_cell.length_b   1.000
_cell.length_c   1.000
_cell.angle_alpha   90.00
_cell.angle_beta   90.00
_cell.angle_gamma   90.00
#
_symmetry.space_group_name_H-M   'P 1'
#
loop_
_entity.id
_entity.type
_entity.pdbx_description
1 polymer ?
#
loop_
_entity_poly.entity_id
_entity_poly.type
_entity_poly.pdbx_seq_one_letter_code
_entity_poly.pdbx_strand_id
1 'polypeptide(L)'
;MELGTIQFDEDNLPDIQEMVSACCGLVTIENEISIIRLVHYTTQEYFERTPGKWFPDADAKITTTCLTYLSFDIFEAGVLYGDKELIECLRSNPLYDYATQHWGHHARKALTLAEKIIGFLESGPKVEAAGQALLCSTRYQPGSTTGGGTDPDGVTGLHLTAYFDLDTIMKSLLE
;
A
#
# COMPACT_ATOMS: atom_id res chain seq x y z
N MET A 1 5.30 -7.95 10.54
CA MET A 1 3.92 -7.50 10.87
C MET A 1 3.22 -8.64 11.57
N GLU A 2 2.93 -8.45 12.84
CA GLU A 2 2.18 -9.41 13.63
C GLU A 2 0.69 -9.24 13.36
N LEU A 3 -0.05 -10.34 13.21
CA LEU A 3 -1.49 -10.30 12.96
C LEU A 3 -2.20 -9.88 14.26
N GLY A 4 -2.94 -8.76 14.21
CA GLY A 4 -3.69 -8.23 15.36
C GLY A 4 -3.03 -7.05 16.08
N THR A 5 -1.93 -6.50 15.57
CA THR A 5 -1.37 -5.25 16.09
C THR A 5 -2.14 -4.04 15.60
N ILE A 6 -2.25 -3.03 16.46
CA ILE A 6 -3.00 -1.79 16.19
C ILE A 6 -2.12 -0.69 15.56
N GLN A 7 -0.80 -0.91 15.49
CA GLN A 7 0.18 0.02 14.94
C GLN A 7 1.39 -0.73 14.38
N PHE A 8 2.22 0.00 13.62
CA PHE A 8 3.51 -0.47 13.15
C PHE A 8 4.53 -0.53 14.31
N ASP A 9 5.32 -1.60 14.34
CA ASP A 9 6.38 -1.80 15.32
C ASP A 9 7.73 -1.75 14.61
N GLU A 10 8.48 -0.69 14.87
CA GLU A 10 9.79 -0.43 14.27
C GLU A 10 10.86 -1.40 14.77
N ASP A 11 10.74 -1.92 15.99
CA ASP A 11 11.72 -2.84 16.59
C ASP A 11 11.72 -4.22 15.89
N ASN A 12 10.65 -4.50 15.15
CA ASN A 12 10.48 -5.71 14.34
C ASN A 12 11.04 -5.59 12.91
N LEU A 13 11.70 -4.48 12.57
CA LEU A 13 12.36 -4.31 11.28
C LEU A 13 13.72 -5.03 11.25
N PRO A 14 13.91 -6.02 10.35
CA PRO A 14 15.22 -6.63 10.16
C PRO A 14 16.20 -5.62 9.54
N ASP A 15 17.48 -5.77 9.84
CA ASP A 15 18.50 -4.96 9.19
C ASP A 15 18.55 -5.23 7.68
N ILE A 16 18.82 -4.21 6.89
CA ILE A 16 18.83 -4.33 5.43
C ILE A 16 19.87 -5.37 4.95
N GLN A 17 20.99 -5.53 5.65
CA GLN A 17 21.98 -6.55 5.35
C GLN A 17 21.48 -7.95 5.68
N GLU A 18 20.65 -8.11 6.72
CA GLU A 18 20.01 -9.39 7.03
C GLU A 18 19.03 -9.78 5.92
N MET A 19 18.27 -8.83 5.37
CA MET A 19 17.40 -9.07 4.22
C MET A 19 18.18 -9.50 2.98
N VAL A 20 19.28 -8.81 2.65
CA VAL A 20 20.15 -9.17 1.52
C VAL A 20 20.78 -10.54 1.71
N SER A 21 21.24 -10.83 2.93
CA SER A 21 21.81 -12.12 3.32
C SER A 21 20.81 -13.26 3.15
N ALA A 22 19.56 -13.07 3.59
CA ALA A 22 18.48 -14.04 3.41
C ALA A 22 18.19 -14.34 1.94
N CYS A 23 18.38 -13.36 1.05
CA CYS A 23 18.23 -13.51 -0.39
C CYS A 23 19.44 -14.18 -1.08
N CYS A 24 20.48 -14.60 -0.34
CA CYS A 24 21.59 -15.42 -0.85
C CYS A 24 22.25 -14.88 -2.14
N GLY A 25 22.38 -13.55 -2.26
CA GLY A 25 22.99 -12.91 -3.43
C GLY A 25 22.07 -12.77 -4.65
N LEU A 26 20.75 -12.96 -4.51
CA LEU A 26 19.78 -12.64 -5.56
C LEU A 26 19.49 -11.15 -5.67
N VAL A 27 19.62 -10.43 -4.55
CA VAL A 27 19.38 -8.98 -4.45
C VAL A 27 20.64 -8.24 -4.01
N THR A 28 20.72 -6.95 -4.34
CA THR A 28 21.75 -6.02 -3.91
C THR A 28 21.11 -4.68 -3.53
N ILE A 29 21.83 -3.87 -2.76
CA ILE A 29 21.39 -2.53 -2.35
C ILE A 29 22.05 -1.51 -3.27
N GLU A 30 21.24 -0.62 -3.82
CA GLU A 30 21.72 0.58 -4.48
C GLU A 30 21.88 1.70 -3.45
N ASN A 31 23.12 1.87 -2.96
CA ASN A 31 23.43 2.73 -1.82
C ASN A 31 23.06 4.22 -2.03
N GLU A 32 22.97 4.68 -3.29
CA GLU A 32 22.67 6.08 -3.60
C GLU A 32 21.19 6.44 -3.38
N ILE A 33 20.29 5.47 -3.57
CA ILE A 33 18.83 5.69 -3.52
C ILE A 33 18.12 4.75 -2.54
N SER A 34 18.86 3.93 -1.80
CA SER A 34 18.35 2.96 -0.81
C SER A 34 17.30 2.00 -1.37
N ILE A 35 17.50 1.54 -2.61
CA ILE A 35 16.61 0.57 -3.27
C ILE A 35 17.23 -0.82 -3.26
N ILE A 36 16.43 -1.83 -2.90
CA ILE A 36 16.76 -3.25 -3.11
C ILE A 36 16.41 -3.61 -4.54
N ARG A 37 17.37 -4.15 -5.30
CA ARG A 37 17.16 -4.61 -6.67
C ARG A 37 17.78 -5.97 -6.90
N LEU A 38 17.36 -6.67 -7.95
CA LEU A 38 17.99 -7.91 -8.37
C LEU A 38 19.43 -7.65 -8.83
N VAL A 39 20.34 -8.58 -8.53
CA VAL A 39 21.78 -8.44 -8.82
C VAL A 39 22.05 -8.26 -10.31
N HIS A 40 21.26 -8.91 -11.17
CA HIS A 40 21.44 -8.89 -12.61
C HIS A 40 20.12 -8.89 -13.37
N TYR A 41 20.07 -8.20 -14.50
CA TYR A 41 18.85 -8.05 -15.32
C TYR A 41 18.29 -9.40 -15.79
N THR A 42 19.14 -10.40 -16.05
CA THR A 42 18.68 -11.75 -16.43
C THR A 42 17.91 -12.45 -15.30
N THR A 43 18.18 -12.11 -14.04
CA THR A 43 17.41 -12.61 -12.88
C THR A 43 16.02 -11.98 -12.88
N GLN A 44 15.94 -10.68 -13.20
CA GLN A 44 14.68 -9.97 -13.37
C GLN A 44 13.87 -10.58 -14.52
N GLU A 45 14.45 -10.72 -15.71
CA GLU A 45 13.79 -11.36 -16.85
C GLU A 45 13.29 -12.77 -16.53
N TYR A 46 14.07 -13.55 -15.78
CA TYR A 46 13.67 -14.89 -15.37
C TYR A 46 12.41 -14.88 -14.50
N PHE A 47 12.37 -14.03 -13.47
CA PHE A 47 11.20 -13.91 -12.59
C PHE A 47 9.98 -13.32 -13.30
N GLU A 48 10.18 -12.31 -14.15
CA GLU A 48 9.10 -11.71 -14.96
C GLU A 48 8.48 -12.70 -15.96
N ARG A 49 9.26 -13.68 -16.45
CA ARG A 49 8.76 -14.74 -17.34
C ARG A 49 8.13 -15.91 -16.59
N THR A 50 8.40 -16.06 -15.30
CA THR A 50 7.91 -17.19 -14.48
C THR A 50 7.17 -16.78 -13.20
N PRO A 51 6.36 -15.69 -13.19
CA PRO A 51 5.78 -15.16 -11.95
C PRO A 51 4.81 -16.14 -11.32
N GLY A 52 3.96 -16.82 -12.11
CA GLY A 52 2.99 -17.80 -11.58
C GLY A 52 3.65 -19.05 -10.97
N LYS A 53 4.92 -19.35 -11.30
CA LYS A 53 5.65 -20.47 -10.72
C LYS A 53 6.24 -20.12 -9.36
N TRP A 54 6.86 -18.95 -9.25
CA TRP A 54 7.62 -18.55 -8.07
C TRP A 54 6.80 -17.71 -7.08
N PHE A 55 5.82 -16.97 -7.59
CA PHE A 55 5.02 -16.02 -6.83
C PHE A 55 3.51 -16.17 -7.12
N PRO A 56 2.93 -17.38 -7.06
CA PRO A 56 1.51 -17.60 -7.38
C PRO A 56 0.57 -16.73 -6.53
N ASP A 57 0.94 -16.48 -5.28
CA ASP A 57 0.12 -15.71 -4.33
C ASP A 57 0.70 -14.31 -4.01
N ALA A 58 1.60 -13.78 -4.85
CA ALA A 58 2.27 -12.51 -4.55
C ALA A 58 1.25 -11.38 -4.36
N ASP A 59 0.35 -11.18 -5.32
CA ASP A 59 -0.65 -10.11 -5.24
C ASP A 59 -1.56 -10.30 -4.02
N ALA A 60 -1.99 -11.52 -3.71
CA ALA A 60 -2.80 -11.79 -2.53
C ALA A 60 -2.07 -11.48 -1.22
N LYS A 61 -0.79 -11.83 -1.10
CA LYS A 61 0.05 -11.51 0.07
C LYS A 61 0.29 -10.01 0.20
N ILE A 62 0.56 -9.32 -0.91
CA ILE A 62 0.76 -7.87 -0.92
C ILE A 62 -0.55 -7.17 -0.55
N THR A 63 -1.67 -7.50 -1.18
CA THR A 63 -2.99 -6.96 -0.82
C THR A 63 -3.31 -7.19 0.65
N THR A 64 -3.10 -8.40 1.15
CA THR A 64 -3.33 -8.71 2.56
C THR A 64 -2.49 -7.81 3.46
N THR A 65 -1.20 -7.65 3.16
CA THR A 65 -0.26 -6.84 3.92
C THR A 65 -0.65 -5.36 3.89
N CYS A 66 -0.92 -4.80 2.70
CA CYS A 66 -1.34 -3.41 2.56
C CYS A 66 -2.65 -3.14 3.30
N LEU A 67 -3.68 -3.99 3.13
CA LEU A 67 -4.95 -3.82 3.81
C LEU A 67 -4.82 -3.93 5.33
N THR A 68 -3.98 -4.85 5.83
CA THR A 68 -3.72 -4.94 7.28
C THR A 68 -3.05 -3.67 7.78
N TYR A 69 -2.05 -3.16 7.05
CA TYR A 69 -1.36 -1.91 7.39
C TYR A 69 -2.31 -0.72 7.42
N LEU A 70 -3.07 -0.51 6.33
CA LEU A 70 -4.07 0.57 6.22
C LEU A 70 -5.19 0.45 7.27
N SER A 71 -5.35 -0.73 7.87
CA SER A 71 -6.36 -0.98 8.89
C SER A 71 -5.86 -0.76 10.32
N PHE A 72 -4.66 -0.21 10.53
CA PHE A 72 -4.17 0.15 11.87
C PHE A 72 -4.98 1.30 12.47
N ASP A 73 -5.15 1.29 13.80
CA ASP A 73 -6.00 2.24 14.53
C ASP A 73 -5.37 3.64 14.59
N ILE A 74 -4.05 3.74 14.40
CA ILE A 74 -3.35 5.02 14.24
C ILE A 74 -3.88 5.85 13.06
N PHE A 75 -4.52 5.20 12.06
CA PHE A 75 -5.14 5.85 10.91
C PHE A 75 -6.64 6.12 11.12
N GLU A 76 -7.23 5.64 12.22
CA GLU A 76 -8.63 5.87 12.58
C GLU A 76 -8.84 7.22 13.27
N ALA A 77 -7.80 7.75 13.92
CA ALA A 77 -7.81 9.07 14.54
C ALA A 77 -7.88 10.16 13.45
N GLY A 78 -9.11 10.43 13.03
CA GLY A 78 -9.60 11.50 12.17
C GLY A 78 -8.56 12.42 11.55
N VAL A 79 -8.32 12.14 10.26
CA VAL A 79 -7.88 13.06 9.21
C VAL A 79 -6.57 13.80 9.50
N LEU A 80 -5.62 13.53 8.62
CA LEU A 80 -4.36 14.27 8.51
C LEU A 80 -4.70 15.64 7.90
N TYR A 81 -5.34 16.53 8.68
CA TYR A 81 -5.89 17.84 8.26
C TYR A 81 -4.81 18.85 7.83
N GLY A 82 -3.54 18.47 7.91
CA GLY A 82 -2.43 19.32 7.50
C GLY A 82 -1.33 18.53 6.83
N ASP A 83 -0.69 19.18 5.85
CA ASP A 83 0.50 18.68 5.16
C ASP A 83 1.55 18.17 6.15
N LYS A 84 1.69 18.83 7.32
CA LYS A 84 2.70 18.49 8.32
C LYS A 84 2.38 17.20 9.06
N GLU A 85 1.16 17.04 9.55
CA GLU A 85 0.68 15.84 10.23
C GLU A 85 0.74 14.63 9.30
N LEU A 86 0.36 14.82 8.02
CA LEU A 86 0.53 13.81 6.98
C LEU A 86 2.00 13.44 6.76
N ILE A 87 2.89 14.43 6.65
CA ILE A 87 4.33 14.17 6.48
C ILE A 87 4.91 13.41 7.68
N GLU A 88 4.55 13.77 8.91
CA GLU A 88 4.99 13.07 10.13
C GLU A 88 4.43 11.63 10.17
N CYS A 89 3.17 11.45 9.77
CA CYS A 89 2.55 10.15 9.62
C CYS A 89 3.29 9.28 8.60
N LEU A 90 3.56 9.79 7.39
CA LEU A 90 4.30 9.09 6.34
C LEU A 90 5.72 8.72 6.77
N ARG A 91 6.40 9.61 7.51
CA ARG A 91 7.75 9.33 8.05
C ARG A 91 7.76 8.22 9.09
N SER A 92 6.77 8.20 9.97
CA SER A 92 6.67 7.21 11.06
C SER A 92 6.03 5.90 10.60
N ASN A 93 5.52 5.85 9.36
CA ASN A 93 4.82 4.71 8.80
C ASN A 93 5.34 4.39 7.40
N PRO A 94 6.51 3.74 7.28
CA PRO A 94 7.24 3.60 6.00
C PRO A 94 6.46 2.89 4.88
N LEU A 95 5.53 2.00 5.23
CA LEU A 95 4.71 1.28 4.24
C LEU A 95 3.44 2.05 3.85
N TYR A 96 3.07 3.11 4.56
CA TYR A 96 1.77 3.77 4.40
C TYR A 96 1.56 4.30 2.99
N ASP A 97 2.54 5.03 2.45
CA ASP A 97 2.47 5.61 1.11
C ASP A 97 2.32 4.54 0.01
N TYR A 98 3.12 3.48 0.10
CA TYR A 98 3.03 2.37 -0.84
C TYR A 98 1.68 1.65 -0.71
N ALA A 99 1.23 1.42 0.51
CA ALA A 99 -0.02 0.71 0.77
C ALA A 99 -1.20 1.49 0.19
N THR A 100 -1.31 2.81 0.43
CA THR A 100 -2.41 3.64 -0.07
C THR A 100 -2.43 3.70 -1.60
N GLN A 101 -1.25 3.78 -2.24
CA GLN A 101 -1.12 3.88 -3.69
C GLN A 101 -1.31 2.57 -4.45
N HIS A 102 -1.00 1.42 -3.84
CA HIS A 102 -0.87 0.17 -4.61
C HIS A 102 -1.79 -0.97 -4.16
N TRP A 103 -2.44 -0.89 -2.99
CA TRP A 103 -3.26 -2.01 -2.49
C TRP A 103 -4.31 -2.48 -3.50
N GLY A 104 -4.99 -1.54 -4.17
CA GLY A 104 -6.07 -1.85 -5.10
C GLY A 104 -5.60 -2.46 -6.41
N HIS A 105 -4.41 -2.06 -6.89
CA HIS A 105 -3.78 -2.67 -8.08
C HIS A 105 -3.43 -4.14 -7.85
N HIS A 106 -2.94 -4.49 -6.66
CA HIS A 106 -2.73 -5.88 -6.26
C HIS A 106 -4.06 -6.60 -6.03
N ALA A 107 -5.03 -5.94 -5.39
CA ALA A 107 -6.33 -6.53 -5.07
C ALA A 107 -7.09 -6.98 -6.32
N ARG A 108 -6.96 -6.25 -7.43
CA ARG A 108 -7.55 -6.61 -8.73
C ARG A 108 -7.11 -7.99 -9.23
N LYS A 109 -5.89 -8.41 -8.89
CA LYS A 109 -5.34 -9.72 -9.24
C LYS A 109 -5.58 -10.78 -8.17
N ALA A 110 -6.15 -10.39 -7.03
CA ALA A 110 -6.37 -11.23 -5.85
C ALA A 110 -7.83 -11.17 -5.36
N LEU A 111 -8.79 -11.29 -6.28
CA LEU A 111 -10.24 -11.23 -5.97
C LEU A 111 -10.73 -12.33 -5.01
N THR A 112 -9.92 -13.36 -4.76
CA THR A 112 -10.14 -14.35 -3.70
C THR A 112 -10.20 -13.71 -2.29
N LEU A 113 -9.75 -12.46 -2.14
CA LEU A 113 -9.77 -11.70 -0.90
C LEU A 113 -10.97 -10.75 -0.78
N ALA A 114 -12.05 -10.96 -1.55
CA ALA A 114 -13.19 -10.05 -1.61
C ALA A 114 -13.73 -9.65 -0.23
N GLU A 115 -13.93 -10.59 0.70
CA GLU A 115 -14.41 -10.31 2.06
C GLU A 115 -13.47 -9.36 2.84
N LYS A 116 -12.15 -9.58 2.74
CA LYS A 116 -11.15 -8.72 3.40
C LYS A 116 -11.12 -7.32 2.80
N ILE A 117 -11.26 -7.24 1.47
CA ILE A 117 -11.31 -5.97 0.75
C ILE A 117 -12.57 -5.19 1.15
N ILE A 118 -13.74 -5.84 1.15
CA ILE A 118 -15.02 -5.25 1.57
C ILE A 118 -14.94 -4.77 3.02
N GLY A 119 -14.43 -5.61 3.94
CA GLY A 119 -14.30 -5.22 5.35
C GLY A 119 -13.42 -3.99 5.58
N PHE A 120 -12.38 -3.78 4.77
CA PHE A 120 -11.63 -2.53 4.78
C PHE A 120 -12.45 -1.37 4.22
N LEU A 121 -13.13 -1.56 3.09
CA LEU A 121 -13.90 -0.51 2.40
C LEU A 121 -15.14 -0.02 3.15
N GLU A 122 -15.67 -0.83 4.07
CA GLU A 122 -16.75 -0.46 4.99
C GLU A 122 -16.25 0.35 6.20
N SER A 123 -14.94 0.36 6.46
CA SER A 123 -14.35 1.11 7.56
C SER A 123 -14.13 2.58 7.20
N GLY A 124 -15.20 3.38 7.32
CA GLY A 124 -15.24 4.81 6.96
C GLY A 124 -13.98 5.62 7.31
N PRO A 125 -13.55 5.71 8.59
CA PRO A 125 -12.38 6.51 8.97
C PRO A 125 -11.08 6.07 8.30
N LYS A 126 -10.85 4.76 8.21
CA LYS A 126 -9.63 4.17 7.63
C LYS A 126 -9.60 4.36 6.10
N VAL A 127 -10.75 4.27 5.46
CA VAL A 127 -10.92 4.54 4.02
C VAL A 127 -10.72 6.00 3.69
N GLU A 128 -11.28 6.89 4.51
CA GLU A 128 -11.12 8.33 4.34
C GLU A 128 -9.65 8.74 4.48
N ALA A 129 -8.97 8.27 5.53
CA ALA A 129 -7.55 8.51 5.74
C ALA A 129 -6.67 7.98 4.58
N ALA A 130 -6.93 6.76 4.11
CA ALA A 130 -6.21 6.19 2.97
C ALA A 130 -6.48 6.97 1.67
N GLY A 131 -7.71 7.43 1.47
CA GLY A 131 -8.11 8.23 0.32
C GLY A 131 -7.46 9.61 0.29
N GLN A 132 -7.41 10.29 1.43
CA GLN A 132 -6.71 11.57 1.56
C GLN A 132 -5.21 11.41 1.28
N ALA A 133 -4.57 10.41 1.88
CA ALA A 133 -3.16 10.12 1.65
C ALA A 133 -2.85 9.83 0.18
N LEU A 134 -3.68 9.01 -0.48
CA LEU A 134 -3.58 8.73 -1.92
C LEU A 134 -3.62 10.02 -2.75
N LEU A 135 -4.56 10.91 -2.45
CA LEU A 135 -4.74 12.15 -3.20
C LEU A 135 -3.62 13.15 -2.92
N CYS A 136 -3.15 13.27 -1.68
CA CYS A 136 -2.00 14.10 -1.36
C CYS A 136 -0.75 13.63 -2.09
N SER A 137 -0.45 12.32 -2.12
CA SER A 137 0.70 11.80 -2.88
C SER A 137 0.61 12.16 -4.37
N THR A 138 -0.59 12.17 -4.97
CA THR A 138 -0.76 12.63 -6.36
C THR A 138 -0.54 14.14 -6.54
N ARG A 139 -0.87 14.97 -5.53
CA ARG A 139 -0.64 16.43 -5.57
C ARG A 139 0.84 16.79 -5.52
N TYR A 140 1.69 16.02 -4.82
CA TYR A 140 3.13 16.33 -4.72
C TYR A 140 3.99 15.69 -5.82
N GLN A 141 3.40 14.98 -6.78
CA GLN A 141 4.17 14.45 -7.92
C GLN A 141 4.70 15.58 -8.83
N PRO A 142 5.95 15.48 -9.33
CA PRO A 142 6.53 16.47 -10.25
C PRO A 142 5.68 16.61 -11.52
N GLY A 143 5.06 17.79 -11.72
CA GLY A 143 4.22 18.09 -12.89
C GLY A 143 2.72 18.09 -12.63
N SER A 144 2.28 17.86 -11.39
CA SER A 144 0.87 18.06 -11.01
C SER A 144 0.49 19.56 -11.13
N THR A 145 -0.61 19.85 -11.81
CA THR A 145 -1.20 21.20 -11.91
C THR A 145 -2.24 21.46 -10.82
N THR A 146 -2.52 20.46 -9.98
CA THR A 146 -3.52 20.51 -8.91
C THR A 146 -2.91 21.11 -7.64
N GLY A 147 -2.52 22.38 -7.71
CA GLY A 147 -2.22 23.19 -6.53
C GLY A 147 -3.50 23.84 -6.00
N GLY A 148 -3.90 23.53 -4.76
CA GLY A 148 -4.85 24.34 -4.00
C GLY A 148 -6.33 23.89 -4.01
N GLY A 149 -6.61 22.60 -4.09
CA GLY A 149 -7.95 22.08 -3.78
C GLY A 149 -8.08 21.78 -2.29
N THR A 150 -9.20 22.16 -1.67
CA THR A 150 -9.64 21.62 -0.37
C THR A 150 -9.47 20.11 -0.38
N ASP A 151 -8.97 19.54 0.72
CA ASP A 151 -8.94 18.08 0.85
C ASP A 151 -10.37 17.57 0.64
N PRO A 152 -10.57 16.56 -0.23
CA PRO A 152 -11.90 16.04 -0.45
C PRO A 152 -12.28 15.28 0.82
N ASP A 153 -13.02 15.98 1.67
CA ASP A 153 -13.75 15.37 2.76
C ASP A 153 -14.70 14.32 2.19
N GLY A 154 -14.78 13.15 2.84
CA GLY A 154 -15.75 12.12 2.49
C GLY A 154 -15.34 11.18 1.34
N VAL A 155 -14.06 10.83 1.21
CA VAL A 155 -13.68 9.66 0.41
C VAL A 155 -14.34 8.42 1.02
N THR A 156 -14.98 7.60 0.18
CA THR A 156 -15.74 6.41 0.59
C THR A 156 -15.18 5.17 -0.09
N GLY A 157 -15.60 3.99 0.36
CA GLY A 157 -15.19 2.73 -0.25
C GLY A 157 -15.51 2.69 -1.75
N LEU A 158 -16.66 3.23 -2.14
CA LEU A 158 -17.06 3.33 -3.55
C LEU A 158 -16.08 4.16 -4.37
N HIS A 159 -15.63 5.31 -3.87
CA HIS A 159 -14.63 6.15 -4.55
C HIS A 159 -13.32 5.38 -4.79
N LEU A 160 -12.83 4.65 -3.77
CA LEU A 160 -11.61 3.87 -3.92
C LEU A 160 -11.79 2.68 -4.87
N THR A 161 -12.92 1.97 -4.82
CA THR A 161 -13.19 0.87 -5.76
C THR A 161 -13.25 1.35 -7.20
N ALA A 162 -13.84 2.53 -7.46
CA ALA A 162 -13.87 3.13 -8.78
C ALA A 162 -12.46 3.56 -9.24
N TYR A 163 -11.67 4.17 -8.35
CA TYR A 163 -10.28 4.56 -8.65
C TYR A 163 -9.41 3.37 -9.04
N PHE A 164 -9.58 2.23 -8.37
CA PHE A 164 -8.79 1.02 -8.61
C PHE A 164 -9.46 0.01 -9.57
N ASP A 165 -10.50 0.39 -10.31
CA ASP A 165 -11.24 -0.49 -11.23
C ASP A 165 -11.63 -1.85 -10.60
N LEU A 166 -12.15 -1.84 -9.37
CA LEU A 166 -12.56 -3.03 -8.64
C LEU A 166 -14.05 -3.35 -8.87
N ASP A 167 -14.45 -3.51 -10.13
CA ASP A 167 -15.87 -3.62 -10.55
C ASP A 167 -16.67 -4.68 -9.80
N THR A 168 -16.04 -5.83 -9.50
CA THR A 168 -16.71 -6.93 -8.79
C THR A 168 -16.99 -6.54 -7.34
N ILE A 169 -16.04 -5.90 -6.69
CA ILE A 169 -16.18 -5.42 -5.30
C ILE A 169 -17.17 -4.27 -5.25
N MET A 170 -17.10 -3.33 -6.20
CA MET A 170 -18.02 -2.20 -6.29
C MET A 170 -19.48 -2.67 -6.38
N LYS A 171 -19.77 -3.71 -7.17
CA LYS A 171 -21.12 -4.32 -7.24
C LYS A 171 -21.55 -4.89 -5.89
N SER A 172 -20.66 -5.61 -5.21
CA SER A 172 -20.95 -6.16 -3.88
C SER A 172 -21.20 -5.10 -2.81
N LEU A 173 -20.67 -3.88 -2.95
CA LEU A 173 -20.95 -2.77 -2.03
C LEU A 173 -22.30 -2.08 -2.28
N LEU A 174 -22.94 -2.31 -3.43
CA LEU A 174 -24.21 -1.69 -3.81
C LEU A 174 -25.43 -2.61 -3.58
N GLU A 175 -25.19 -3.87 -3.26
CA GLU A 175 -26.20 -4.89 -2.93
C GLU A 175 -26.47 -4.94 -1.42
#